data_AF-A0A7V8Y756-F1
#
_entry.id   AF-A0A7V8Y756-F1
#
_cell.length_a   1.000
_cell.length_b   1.000
_cell.length_c   1.000
_cell.angle_alpha   90.00
_cell.angle_beta   90.00
_cell.angle_gamma   90.00
#
_symmetry.space_group_name_H-M   'P 1'
#
loop_
_entity.id
_entity.type
_entity.pdbx_description
1 polymer ?
#
loop_
_entity_poly.entity_id
_entity_poly.type
_entity_poly.pdbx_seq_one_letter_code
_entity_poly.pdbx_strand_id
1 'polypeptide(L)'
;MTGRRAGPSNFGREAGEGFSGASRGLALAFGFALPVILLWLGGRAVDGALGSEPWAQIVGTILGWVVGFFYVYYATQRSDV
;
A
#
# COMPACT_ATOMS: atom_id res chain seq x y z
N MET A 1 -36.50 -32.86 -8.65
CA MET A 1 -36.56 -31.39 -8.51
C MET A 1 -36.08 -31.00 -7.12
N THR A 2 -34.77 -30.85 -6.92
CA THR A 2 -34.19 -30.45 -5.63
C THR A 2 -33.81 -28.98 -5.70
N GLY A 3 -34.69 -28.13 -5.15
CA GLY A 3 -34.43 -26.70 -5.00
C GLY A 3 -33.27 -26.49 -4.03
N ARG A 4 -32.11 -26.10 -4.56
CA ARG A 4 -30.96 -25.64 -3.78
C ARG A 4 -31.37 -24.35 -3.09
N ARG A 5 -31.77 -24.43 -1.82
CA ARG A 5 -31.97 -23.24 -0.99
C ARG A 5 -30.61 -22.57 -0.84
N ALA A 6 -30.39 -21.49 -1.56
CA ALA A 6 -29.28 -20.58 -1.30
C ALA A 6 -29.50 -20.00 0.10
N GLY A 7 -28.83 -20.59 1.10
CA GLY A 7 -28.91 -20.13 2.48
C GLY A 7 -28.17 -18.80 2.66
N PRO A 8 -28.56 -17.98 3.64
CA PRO A 8 -27.89 -16.71 3.99
C PRO A 8 -26.39 -16.85 4.35
N SER A 9 -25.88 -18.07 4.48
CA SER A 9 -24.46 -18.39 4.69
C SER A 9 -23.55 -18.03 3.51
N ASN A 10 -24.07 -17.97 2.28
CA ASN A 10 -23.24 -17.67 1.10
C ASN A 10 -22.91 -16.18 1.01
N PHE A 11 -23.87 -15.30 1.30
CA PHE A 11 -23.67 -13.84 1.28
C PHE A 11 -22.64 -13.39 2.32
N GLY A 12 -22.69 -13.93 3.55
CA GLY A 12 -21.72 -13.59 4.60
C GLY A 12 -20.29 -14.03 4.25
N ARG A 13 -20.13 -15.18 3.57
CA ARG A 13 -18.83 -15.68 3.13
C ARG A 13 -18.28 -14.88 1.95
N GLU A 14 -19.11 -14.57 0.96
CA GLU A 14 -18.77 -13.73 -0.20
C GLU A 14 -18.44 -12.29 0.22
N ALA A 15 -19.21 -11.72 1.15
CA ALA A 15 -18.92 -10.40 1.73
C ALA A 15 -17.60 -10.40 2.54
N GLY A 16 -17.33 -11.48 3.30
CA GLY A 16 -16.07 -11.65 4.03
C GLY A 16 -14.86 -11.79 3.11
N GLU A 17 -14.99 -12.54 2.01
CA GLU A 17 -13.93 -12.68 0.99
C GLU A 17 -13.69 -11.36 0.26
N GLY A 18 -14.75 -10.64 -0.13
CA GLY A 18 -14.64 -9.31 -0.75
C GLY A 18 -14.00 -8.27 0.17
N PHE A 19 -14.38 -8.25 1.45
CA PHE A 19 -13.77 -7.36 2.44
C PHE A 19 -12.30 -7.70 2.72
N SER A 20 -11.97 -9.00 2.79
CA SER A 20 -10.58 -9.46 2.94
C SER A 20 -9.71 -9.08 1.74
N GLY A 21 -10.25 -9.15 0.52
CA GLY A 21 -9.53 -8.71 -0.68
C GLY A 21 -9.30 -7.20 -0.71
N ALA A 22 -10.34 -6.42 -0.40
CA ALA A 22 -10.27 -4.96 -0.36
C ALA A 22 -9.29 -4.45 0.72
N SER A 23 -9.34 -5.03 1.92
CA SER A 23 -8.41 -4.68 3.01
C SER A 23 -6.96 -5.01 2.69
N ARG A 24 -6.69 -6.14 2.02
CA ARG A 24 -5.34 -6.50 1.56
C ARG A 24 -4.82 -5.52 0.50
N GLY A 25 -5.65 -5.13 -0.46
CA GLY A 25 -5.32 -4.10 -1.45
C GLY A 25 -5.04 -2.74 -0.82
N LEU A 26 -5.85 -2.35 0.17
CA LEU A 26 -5.66 -1.10 0.91
C LEU A 26 -4.36 -1.11 1.74
N ALA A 27 -4.04 -2.23 2.39
CA ALA A 27 -2.80 -2.38 3.15
C ALA A 27 -1.56 -2.28 2.24
N LEU A 28 -1.61 -2.85 1.04
CA LEU A 28 -0.57 -2.70 0.02
C LEU A 28 -0.43 -1.24 -0.44
N ALA A 29 -1.55 -0.56 -0.71
CA ALA A 29 -1.55 0.84 -1.11
C ALA A 29 -0.95 1.74 -0.02
N PHE A 30 -1.31 1.54 1.25
CA PHE A 30 -0.70 2.26 2.36
C PHE A 30 0.79 1.95 2.53
N GLY A 31 1.19 0.69 2.36
CA GLY A 31 2.59 0.28 2.41
C GLY A 31 3.46 0.96 1.33
N PHE A 32 2.88 1.30 0.18
CA PHE A 32 3.54 2.09 -0.86
C PHE A 32 3.50 3.59 -0.56
N ALA A 33 2.32 4.13 -0.23
CA ALA A 33 2.09 5.56 -0.13
C ALA A 33 2.77 6.19 1.10
N LEU A 34 2.80 5.49 2.24
CA LEU A 34 3.38 6.02 3.48
C LEU A 34 4.88 6.35 3.34
N PRO A 35 5.75 5.44 2.87
CA PRO A 35 7.16 5.74 2.66
C PRO A 35 7.39 6.91 1.71
N VAL A 36 6.63 6.99 0.61
CA VAL A 36 6.72 8.07 -0.38
C VAL A 36 6.42 9.42 0.26
N ILE A 37 5.30 9.52 1.00
CA ILE A 37 4.89 10.77 1.66
C ILE A 37 5.90 11.15 2.75
N LEU A 38 6.35 10.20 3.56
CA LEU A 38 7.28 10.45 4.67
C LEU A 38 8.64 10.95 4.15
N LEU A 39 9.19 10.30 3.13
CA LEU A 39 10.49 10.70 2.57
C LEU A 39 10.39 11.99 1.76
N TRP A 40 9.26 12.26 1.10
CA TRP A 40 9.01 13.55 0.45
C TRP A 40 8.92 14.70 1.46
N LEU A 41 8.15 14.54 2.54
CA LEU A 41 8.05 15.53 3.62
C LEU A 41 9.39 15.73 4.34
N GLY A 42 10.09 14.63 4.62
CA GLY A 42 11.42 14.66 5.23
C GLY A 42 12.44 15.40 4.36
N GLY A 43 12.47 15.10 3.05
CA GLY A 43 13.34 15.78 2.10
C GLY A 43 13.05 17.29 2.03
N ARG A 44 11.77 17.67 2.03
CA ARG A 44 11.37 19.09 2.06
C ARG A 44 11.79 19.80 3.34
N ALA A 45 11.65 19.14 4.50
CA ALA A 45 12.06 19.72 5.79
C ALA A 45 13.58 19.90 5.87
N VAL A 46 14.35 18.94 5.36
CA VAL A 46 15.81 19.00 5.29
C VAL A 46 16.27 20.10 4.34
N ASP A 47 15.66 20.21 3.16
CA ASP A 47 15.98 21.26 2.19
C ASP A 47 15.70 22.67 2.73
N GLY A 48 14.58 22.87 3.42
CA GLY A 48 14.27 24.15 4.06
C GLY A 48 15.21 24.49 5.22
N ALA A 49 15.77 23.49 5.91
CA ALA A 49 16.73 23.71 6.99
C ALA A 49 18.16 23.99 6.49
N LEU A 50 18.56 23.40 5.35
CA LEU A 50 19.90 23.50 4.79
C LEU A 50 20.01 24.55 3.66
N GLY A 51 18.89 25.10 3.18
CA GLY A 51 18.87 25.99 2.02
C GLY A 51 19.29 25.31 0.71
N SER A 52 19.23 23.97 0.66
CA SER A 52 19.64 23.15 -0.48
C SER A 52 18.50 22.86 -1.46
N GLU A 53 17.40 23.61 -1.38
CA GLU A 53 16.23 23.41 -2.23
C GLU A 53 16.62 23.36 -3.73
N PRO A 54 16.20 22.33 -4.49
CA PRO A 54 15.26 21.25 -4.14
C PRO A 54 15.90 19.84 -4.01
N TRP A 55 17.19 19.75 -3.68
CA TRP A 55 17.95 18.50 -3.86
C TRP A 55 17.58 17.38 -2.89
N ALA A 56 17.38 17.66 -1.60
CA ALA A 56 17.00 16.63 -0.62
C ALA A 56 15.57 16.14 -0.86
N GLN A 57 14.68 16.97 -1.39
CA GLN A 57 13.33 16.61 -1.77
C GLN A 57 13.31 15.66 -2.98
N ILE A 58 14.16 15.91 -3.99
CA ILE A 58 14.31 15.02 -5.14
C ILE A 58 14.84 13.65 -4.68
N VAL A 59 15.91 13.64 -3.86
CA VAL A 59 16.48 12.40 -3.33
C VAL A 59 15.48 11.64 -2.46
N GLY A 60 14.77 12.35 -1.56
CA GLY A 60 13.71 11.76 -0.74
C GLY A 60 12.59 11.15 -1.56
N THR A 61 12.19 11.80 -2.66
CA THR A 61 11.16 11.26 -3.57
C THR A 61 11.62 9.97 -4.24
N ILE A 62 12.84 9.96 -4.79
CA ILE A 62 13.41 8.78 -5.46
C ILE A 62 13.53 7.62 -4.46
N LEU A 63 14.06 7.88 -3.26
CA LEU A 63 14.16 6.86 -2.22
C LEU A 63 12.78 6.36 -1.78
N GLY A 64 11.79 7.23 -1.65
CA GLY A 64 10.42 6.86 -1.29
C GLY A 64 9.78 5.92 -2.30
N TRP A 65 9.94 6.20 -3.59
CA TRP A 65 9.47 5.33 -4.66
C TRP A 65 10.17 3.96 -4.66
N VAL A 66 11.49 3.95 -4.49
CA VAL A 66 12.27 2.70 -4.46
C VAL A 66 11.86 1.84 -3.27
N VAL A 67 11.77 2.41 -2.06
CA VAL A 67 11.34 1.69 -0.86
C VAL A 67 9.90 1.19 -0.98
N GLY A 68 8.98 2.04 -1.44
CA GLY A 68 7.58 1.66 -1.66
C GLY A 68 7.44 0.52 -2.67
N PHE A 69 8.18 0.59 -3.78
CA PHE A 69 8.18 -0.47 -4.80
C PHE A 69 8.68 -1.80 -4.24
N PHE A 70 9.83 -1.81 -3.54
CA PHE A 70 10.35 -3.03 -2.92
C PHE A 70 9.39 -3.60 -1.88
N TYR A 71 8.77 -2.76 -1.05
CA TYR A 71 7.78 -3.22 -0.07
C TYR A 71 6.61 -3.94 -0.75
N VAL A 72 6.03 -3.35 -1.79
CA VAL A 72 4.94 -3.99 -2.55
C VAL A 72 5.41 -5.27 -3.21
N TYR A 73 6.56 -5.25 -3.90
CA TYR A 73 7.12 -6.42 -4.59
C TYR A 73 7.32 -7.62 -3.65
N TYR A 74 7.94 -7.40 -2.49
CA TYR A 74 8.14 -8.46 -1.50
C TYR A 74 6.85 -8.90 -0.82
N ALA A 75 5.90 -7.98 -0.58
CA ALA A 75 4.60 -8.32 -0.02
C ALA A 75 3.78 -9.19 -0.99
N THR A 76 3.83 -8.90 -2.29
CA THR A 76 3.23 -9.73 -3.35
C THR A 76 3.91 -11.09 -3.41
N GLN A 77 5.25 -11.17 -3.44
CA GLN A 77 5.96 -12.46 -3.49
C GLN A 77 5.74 -13.35 -2.26
N ARG A 78 5.69 -12.77 -1.06
CA ARG A 78 5.34 -13.52 0.17
C ARG A 78 3.90 -14.03 0.19
N SER A 79 3.04 -13.49 -0.68
CA SER A 79 1.65 -13.92 -0.79
C SER A 79 1.47 -15.11 -1.74
N ASP A 80 2.47 -15.37 -2.61
CA ASP A 80 2.47 -16.44 -3.61
C ASP A 80 3.25 -17.70 -3.17
N VAL A 81 3.86 -17.71 -1.98
CA VAL A 81 4.51 -18.88 -1.32
C VAL A 81 3.65 -19.35 -0.15
#